data_AF-A0A969WPA3-F1
#
_entry.id   AF-A0A969WPA3-F1
#
_cell.length_a   1.000
_cell.length_b   1.000
_cell.length_c   1.000
_cell.angle_alpha   90.00
_cell.angle_beta   90.00
_cell.angle_gamma   90.00
#
_symmetry.space_group_name_H-M   'P 1'
#
loop_
_entity.id
_entity.type
_entity.pdbx_description
1 polymer ?
#
loop_
_entity_poly.entity_id
_entity_poly.type
_entity_poly.pdbx_seq_one_letter_code
_entity_poly.pdbx_strand_id
1 'polypeptide(L)'
;MRKTLLVIALVFFALFAYPHKRALFNIIIDTDGGQDDFRAISLFCASADFNINAITSVDGVLFSNETANYVHELMQTYGHEGIPIGVGKDRKYKKTYRNHAIKAWQNLFPNISEKQLPDAQEVLLEALSNERRPTIIVALGPLGNIAELLREHPDIRKKIGQVIWYNSDANLKSGYNLDVDIEAFKFLDAMHIPLKIVSTPIKQTYSVEFWEILKEIEHSIYADSFIKFHEVFDNNEIQFWDDLTALYLCNLNFFSESFNTMGLPVLQPIQPFYPDILVSALLNVNKTGEGVIFNEIPVSDHWIMLDIRDYVDSVVAKHGKAEFKIVAFASEFHSHLGGYSIVGAKMGLRAMEYFHAGLDEIFVTSYAGYRPPLSCMNDGLQFGTGATIGYGSIKVKTDDLQAKARITYNKR
;
A
#
# COMPACT_ATOMS: atom_id res chain seq x y z
N MET A 1 6.22 60.60 -3.07
CA MET A 1 6.47 59.45 -3.96
C MET A 1 7.51 58.54 -3.33
N ARG A 2 7.28 57.21 -3.36
CA ARG A 2 8.03 56.10 -2.72
C ARG A 2 7.86 55.94 -1.21
N LYS A 3 6.76 55.28 -0.78
CA LYS A 3 6.73 54.41 0.42
C LYS A 3 5.45 53.54 0.55
N THR A 4 4.82 53.13 -0.55
CA THR A 4 3.56 52.36 -0.49
C THR A 4 3.46 51.30 -1.60
N LEU A 5 4.45 50.43 -1.72
CA LEU A 5 4.42 49.30 -2.67
C LEU A 5 5.37 48.19 -2.22
N LEU A 6 5.10 47.58 -1.06
CA LEU A 6 5.79 46.35 -0.66
C LEU A 6 5.00 45.55 0.40
N VAL A 7 3.70 45.36 0.18
CA VAL A 7 2.87 44.46 1.02
C VAL A 7 2.03 43.48 0.18
N ILE A 8 2.04 43.57 -1.16
CA ILE A 8 1.14 42.73 -2.00
C ILE A 8 1.81 41.44 -2.52
N ALA A 9 3.10 41.21 -2.26
CA ALA A 9 3.80 40.00 -2.77
C ALA A 9 3.99 38.86 -1.73
N LEU A 10 3.54 39.03 -0.48
CA LEU A 10 3.78 38.07 0.60
C LEU A 10 2.53 37.33 1.12
N VAL A 11 1.37 37.50 0.45
CA VAL A 11 0.10 36.86 0.85
C VAL A 11 -0.30 35.69 -0.07
N PHE A 12 0.40 35.47 -1.20
CA PHE A 12 0.03 34.42 -2.17
C PHE A 12 0.83 33.10 -2.09
N PHE A 13 1.70 32.95 -1.10
CA PHE A 13 2.38 31.67 -0.82
C PHE A 13 2.21 31.22 0.64
N ALA A 14 1.08 31.58 1.25
CA ALA A 14 0.57 30.81 2.39
C ALA A 14 0.05 29.48 1.86
N LEU A 15 0.98 28.53 1.76
CA LEU A 15 0.82 27.14 2.17
C LEU A 15 -0.61 26.61 1.98
N PHE A 16 -0.82 25.84 0.92
CA PHE A 16 -1.82 24.78 0.94
C PHE A 16 -1.44 23.82 2.08
N ALA A 17 -1.83 24.16 3.30
CA ALA A 17 -1.85 23.24 4.42
C ALA A 17 -2.98 22.25 4.10
N TYR A 18 -2.60 21.09 3.56
CA TYR A 18 -3.51 19.96 3.40
C TYR A 18 -3.68 19.33 4.80
N PRO A 19 -4.82 19.50 5.48
CA PRO A 19 -4.97 19.08 6.88
C PRO A 19 -5.43 17.62 7.02
N HIS A 20 -5.38 16.81 5.97
CA HIS A 20 -5.95 15.46 5.96
C HIS A 20 -4.92 14.42 5.49
N LYS A 21 -5.00 13.21 6.09
CA LYS A 21 -3.95 12.17 6.11
C LYS A 21 -3.65 11.64 4.70
N ARG A 22 -2.79 12.33 3.96
CA ARG A 22 -2.21 11.85 2.71
C ARG A 22 -1.30 10.66 2.97
N ALA A 23 -1.14 9.77 2.00
CA ALA A 23 -0.06 8.79 2.02
C ALA A 23 1.28 9.50 2.30
N LEU A 24 2.03 9.00 3.29
CA LEU A 24 3.31 9.56 3.69
C LEU A 24 4.37 9.33 2.61
N PHE A 25 4.27 8.19 1.92
CA PHE A 25 5.25 7.74 0.94
C PHE A 25 4.61 7.39 -0.39
N ASN A 26 5.22 7.85 -1.48
CA ASN A 26 4.92 7.36 -2.83
C ASN A 26 5.94 6.28 -3.15
N ILE A 27 5.48 5.06 -3.42
CA ILE A 27 6.37 3.92 -3.62
C ILE A 27 6.12 3.21 -4.95
N ILE A 28 7.16 2.57 -5.46
CA ILE A 28 7.10 1.53 -6.47
C ILE A 28 7.79 0.31 -5.86
N ILE A 29 7.20 -0.87 -6.04
CA ILE A 29 7.77 -2.12 -5.52
C ILE A 29 8.32 -2.93 -6.70
N ASP A 30 9.59 -3.32 -6.65
CA ASP A 30 10.23 -4.20 -7.64
C ASP A 30 10.57 -5.54 -6.97
N THR A 31 9.91 -6.62 -7.38
CA THR A 31 9.86 -7.90 -6.65
C THR A 31 10.25 -9.08 -7.54
N ASP A 32 10.88 -10.10 -6.97
CA ASP A 32 11.23 -11.33 -7.71
C ASP A 32 10.38 -12.55 -7.30
N GLY A 33 9.38 -12.35 -6.44
CA GLY A 33 8.38 -13.35 -6.08
C GLY A 33 8.83 -14.34 -5.01
N GLY A 34 9.81 -13.98 -4.18
CA GLY A 34 10.12 -14.69 -2.96
C GLY A 34 8.95 -14.79 -1.96
N GLN A 35 9.15 -15.63 -0.95
CA GLN A 35 8.17 -15.82 0.12
C GLN A 35 8.05 -14.55 0.98
N ASP A 36 9.19 -13.89 1.17
CA ASP A 36 9.38 -12.62 1.84
C ASP A 36 8.88 -11.43 1.04
N ASP A 37 9.00 -11.44 -0.29
CA ASP A 37 8.38 -10.42 -1.14
C ASP A 37 6.86 -10.37 -0.96
N PHE A 38 6.19 -11.53 -0.97
CA PHE A 38 4.74 -11.62 -0.72
C PHE A 38 4.36 -10.92 0.60
N ARG A 39 5.15 -11.16 1.65
CA ARG A 39 4.91 -10.57 2.96
C ARG A 39 5.12 -9.06 2.93
N ALA A 40 6.22 -8.59 2.35
CA ALA A 40 6.49 -7.16 2.22
C ALA A 40 5.40 -6.43 1.42
N ILE A 41 4.98 -6.97 0.27
CA ILE A 41 3.88 -6.43 -0.54
C ILE A 41 2.59 -6.37 0.28
N SER A 42 2.26 -7.45 1.00
CA SER A 42 1.07 -7.49 1.85
C SER A 42 1.10 -6.45 2.97
N LEU A 43 2.28 -6.17 3.55
CA LEU A 43 2.44 -5.13 4.57
C LEU A 43 2.32 -3.71 3.99
N PHE A 44 2.84 -3.48 2.79
CA PHE A 44 2.64 -2.21 2.08
C PHE A 44 1.16 -1.99 1.76
N CYS A 45 0.47 -2.99 1.23
CA CYS A 45 -0.96 -2.92 0.94
C CYS A 45 -1.83 -2.79 2.19
N ALA A 46 -1.40 -3.32 3.33
CA ALA A 46 -2.17 -3.19 4.58
C ALA A 46 -2.08 -1.78 5.21
N SER A 47 -1.10 -0.96 4.82
CA SER A 47 -0.81 0.32 5.49
C SER A 47 -1.18 1.54 4.66
N ALA A 48 -2.19 2.30 5.09
CA ALA A 48 -2.67 3.56 4.47
C ALA A 48 -1.60 4.67 4.28
N ASP A 49 -0.39 4.48 4.79
CA ASP A 49 0.69 5.46 4.68
C ASP A 49 1.44 5.38 3.33
N PHE A 50 1.12 4.40 2.46
CA PHE A 50 1.78 4.19 1.16
C PHE A 50 0.84 4.37 -0.02
N ASN A 51 1.17 5.30 -0.92
CA ASN A 51 0.61 5.31 -2.26
C ASN A 51 1.48 4.43 -3.17
N ILE A 52 1.00 3.21 -3.47
CA ILE A 52 1.69 2.23 -4.33
C ILE A 52 1.40 2.56 -5.79
N ASN A 53 2.35 3.21 -6.46
CA ASN A 53 2.15 3.71 -7.83
C ASN A 53 2.24 2.62 -8.90
N ALA A 54 3.05 1.59 -8.65
CA ALA A 54 3.24 0.43 -9.51
C ALA A 54 3.92 -0.71 -8.74
N ILE A 55 3.75 -1.93 -9.24
CA ILE A 55 4.57 -3.09 -8.87
C ILE A 55 5.19 -3.67 -10.13
N THR A 56 6.50 -3.93 -10.13
CA THR A 56 7.18 -4.59 -11.25
C THR A 56 7.80 -5.90 -10.81
N SER A 57 7.76 -6.90 -11.68
CA SER A 57 8.46 -8.16 -11.45
C SER A 57 9.84 -8.12 -12.08
N VAL A 58 10.87 -8.39 -11.30
CA VAL A 58 12.22 -8.63 -11.79
C VAL A 58 12.47 -10.14 -11.84
N ASP A 59 13.32 -10.56 -12.76
CA ASP A 59 13.79 -11.95 -12.77
C ASP A 59 14.61 -12.19 -11.50
N GLY A 60 14.40 -13.32 -10.80
CA GLY A 60 15.12 -13.64 -9.57
C GLY A 60 14.68 -14.99 -8.99
N VAL A 61 14.06 -15.01 -7.81
CA VAL A 61 13.51 -16.23 -7.17
C VAL A 61 12.57 -16.97 -8.11
N LEU A 62 11.53 -16.33 -8.63
CA LEU A 62 10.65 -16.86 -9.68
C LEU A 62 11.00 -16.25 -11.05
N PHE A 63 10.36 -16.73 -12.12
CA PHE A 63 10.40 -16.03 -13.40
C PHE A 63 9.55 -14.75 -13.31
N SER A 64 10.00 -13.66 -13.93
CA SER A 64 9.31 -12.36 -13.89
C SER A 64 7.83 -12.47 -14.30
N ASN A 65 7.50 -13.25 -15.33
CA ASN A 65 6.13 -13.47 -15.77
C ASN A 65 5.28 -14.23 -14.72
N GLU A 66 5.86 -15.21 -14.02
CA GLU A 66 5.17 -15.91 -12.92
C GLU A 66 4.87 -14.95 -11.77
N THR A 67 5.88 -14.19 -11.32
CA THR A 67 5.74 -13.20 -10.25
C THR A 67 4.67 -12.17 -10.61
N ALA A 68 4.70 -11.60 -11.81
CA ALA A 68 3.73 -10.59 -12.23
C ALA A 68 2.29 -11.12 -12.22
N ASN A 69 2.07 -12.36 -12.67
CA ASN A 69 0.75 -12.98 -12.65
C ASN A 69 0.27 -13.22 -11.21
N TYR A 70 1.10 -13.78 -10.33
CA TYR A 70 0.71 -13.98 -8.94
C TYR A 70 0.46 -12.67 -8.19
N VAL A 71 1.30 -11.65 -8.41
CA VAL A 71 1.08 -10.31 -7.85
C VAL A 71 -0.20 -9.70 -8.41
N HIS A 72 -0.52 -9.92 -9.68
CA HIS A 72 -1.79 -9.48 -10.26
C HIS A 72 -2.97 -10.12 -9.56
N GLU A 73 -2.98 -11.45 -9.40
CA GLU A 73 -4.05 -12.14 -8.67
C GLU A 73 -4.13 -11.68 -7.20
N LEU A 74 -2.97 -11.39 -6.58
CA LEU A 74 -2.90 -10.84 -5.24
C LEU A 74 -3.56 -9.46 -5.14
N MET A 75 -3.26 -8.57 -6.08
CA MET A 75 -3.91 -7.25 -6.14
C MET A 75 -5.41 -7.37 -6.40
N GLN A 76 -5.86 -8.35 -7.19
CA GLN A 76 -7.31 -8.63 -7.33
C GLN A 76 -7.93 -9.10 -6.02
N THR A 77 -7.25 -9.97 -5.29
CA THR A 77 -7.69 -10.49 -3.98
C THR A 77 -7.77 -9.38 -2.94
N TYR A 78 -6.78 -8.51 -2.88
CA TYR A 78 -6.75 -7.34 -1.98
C TYR A 78 -7.67 -6.21 -2.45
N GLY A 79 -8.19 -6.29 -3.67
CA GLY A 79 -9.05 -5.27 -4.22
C GLY A 79 -8.32 -3.98 -4.58
N HIS A 80 -7.06 -4.09 -5.00
CA HIS A 80 -6.18 -3.03 -5.51
C HIS A 80 -5.93 -3.18 -7.03
N GLU A 81 -6.95 -3.52 -7.81
CA GLU A 81 -6.81 -3.80 -9.25
C GLU A 81 -6.32 -2.60 -10.09
N GLY A 82 -6.29 -1.41 -9.50
CA GLY A 82 -5.82 -0.17 -10.14
C GLY A 82 -4.32 0.06 -10.05
N ILE A 83 -3.58 -0.78 -9.31
CA ILE A 83 -2.12 -0.72 -9.26
C ILE A 83 -1.57 -1.39 -10.53
N PRO A 84 -0.85 -0.65 -11.40
CA PRO A 84 -0.28 -1.21 -12.61
C PRO A 84 0.84 -2.19 -12.27
N ILE A 85 0.86 -3.31 -12.99
CA ILE A 85 1.83 -4.39 -12.81
C ILE A 85 2.61 -4.58 -14.09
N GLY A 86 3.94 -4.51 -14.01
CA GLY A 86 4.84 -4.64 -15.15
C GLY A 86 5.71 -5.89 -15.09
N VAL A 87 5.90 -6.56 -16.22
CA VAL A 87 6.71 -7.77 -16.37
C VAL A 87 8.14 -7.40 -16.79
N GLY A 88 9.13 -7.73 -15.98
CA GLY A 88 10.53 -7.55 -16.33
C GLY A 88 11.05 -8.56 -17.35
N LYS A 89 12.17 -8.24 -18.00
CA LYS A 89 12.82 -9.15 -18.96
C LYS A 89 13.28 -10.44 -18.29
N ASP A 90 13.20 -11.55 -19.03
CA ASP A 90 13.86 -12.80 -18.66
C ASP A 90 15.38 -12.64 -18.79
N ARG A 91 16.04 -12.55 -17.63
CA ARG A 91 17.50 -12.38 -17.54
C ARG A 91 18.21 -13.71 -17.30
N LYS A 92 17.46 -14.82 -17.31
CA LYS A 92 17.93 -16.20 -17.13
C LYS A 92 18.70 -16.39 -15.82
N TYR A 93 18.26 -15.72 -14.77
CA TYR A 93 18.87 -15.84 -13.45
C TYR A 93 18.66 -17.22 -12.84
N LYS A 94 19.60 -17.62 -11.98
CA LYS A 94 19.55 -18.91 -11.32
C LYS A 94 18.39 -18.95 -10.32
N LYS A 95 17.47 -19.89 -10.54
CA LYS A 95 16.25 -20.12 -9.76
C LYS A 95 16.50 -20.95 -8.48
N THR A 96 17.46 -20.53 -7.67
CA THR A 96 17.92 -21.27 -6.49
C THR A 96 16.78 -21.57 -5.49
N TYR A 97 15.89 -20.61 -5.25
CA TYR A 97 14.83 -20.71 -4.25
C TYR A 97 13.42 -20.93 -4.83
N ARG A 98 13.29 -21.05 -6.16
CA ARG A 98 11.99 -21.17 -6.84
C ARG A 98 11.11 -22.29 -6.28
N ASN A 99 11.67 -23.49 -6.13
CA ASN A 99 10.90 -24.66 -5.67
C ASN A 99 10.36 -24.53 -4.24
N HIS A 100 10.98 -23.66 -3.43
CA HIS A 100 10.50 -23.32 -2.09
C HIS A 100 9.37 -22.29 -2.18
N ALA A 101 9.62 -21.16 -2.85
CA ALA A 101 8.67 -20.05 -2.94
C ALA A 101 7.39 -20.39 -3.72
N ILE A 102 7.50 -21.12 -4.84
CA ILE A 102 6.38 -21.38 -5.75
C ILE A 102 5.23 -22.15 -5.08
N LYS A 103 5.55 -23.01 -4.09
CA LYS A 103 4.55 -23.81 -3.38
C LYS A 103 3.53 -22.94 -2.65
N ALA A 104 3.99 -21.85 -2.03
CA ALA A 104 3.12 -20.93 -1.31
C ALA A 104 2.23 -20.11 -2.24
N TRP A 105 2.79 -19.62 -3.34
CA TRP A 105 2.01 -18.94 -4.38
C TRP A 105 0.93 -19.85 -4.98
N GLN A 106 1.26 -21.12 -5.25
CA GLN A 106 0.30 -22.11 -5.73
C GLN A 106 -0.74 -22.48 -4.67
N ASN A 107 -0.38 -22.48 -3.38
CA ASN A 107 -1.35 -22.70 -2.31
C ASN A 107 -2.35 -21.55 -2.19
N LEU A 108 -1.85 -20.32 -2.28
CA LEU A 108 -2.69 -19.13 -2.23
C LEU A 108 -3.60 -19.06 -3.48
N PHE A 109 -3.03 -19.33 -4.66
CA PHE A 109 -3.68 -19.22 -5.98
C PHE A 109 -3.53 -20.51 -6.81
N PRO A 110 -4.28 -21.58 -6.51
CA PRO A 110 -4.14 -22.87 -7.19
C PRO A 110 -4.61 -22.85 -8.65
N ASN A 111 -5.48 -21.90 -9.01
CA ASN A 111 -6.13 -21.81 -10.32
C ASN A 111 -5.88 -20.45 -10.99
N ILE A 112 -4.62 -20.03 -11.06
CA ILE A 112 -4.27 -18.78 -11.75
C ILE A 112 -4.29 -18.96 -13.27
N SER A 113 -4.90 -18.00 -13.97
CA SER A 113 -4.81 -17.88 -15.42
C SER A 113 -3.69 -16.92 -15.81
N GLU A 114 -2.78 -17.36 -16.67
CA GLU A 114 -1.74 -16.49 -17.20
C GLU A 114 -2.35 -15.36 -18.05
N LYS A 115 -1.95 -14.13 -17.75
CA LYS A 115 -2.34 -12.91 -18.45
C LYS A 115 -1.11 -12.26 -19.06
N GLN A 116 -1.31 -11.67 -20.24
CA GLN A 116 -0.33 -10.79 -20.82
C GLN A 116 -0.41 -9.44 -20.10
N LEU A 117 0.60 -9.14 -19.30
CA LEU A 117 0.73 -7.89 -18.56
C LEU A 117 1.72 -6.93 -19.27
N PRO A 118 1.64 -5.61 -19.02
CA PRO A 118 2.55 -4.61 -19.59
C PRO A 118 4.04 -4.87 -19.30
N ASP A 119 4.93 -4.24 -20.07
CA ASP A 119 6.37 -4.29 -19.82
C ASP A 119 6.76 -3.47 -18.57
N ALA A 120 7.68 -3.99 -17.75
CA ALA A 120 8.13 -3.31 -16.53
C ALA A 120 8.75 -1.94 -16.80
N GLN A 121 9.46 -1.74 -17.91
CA GLN A 121 10.09 -0.45 -18.22
C GLN A 121 9.03 0.61 -18.53
N GLU A 122 7.97 0.25 -19.25
CA GLU A 122 6.84 1.14 -19.53
C GLU A 122 6.13 1.54 -18.23
N VAL A 123 5.82 0.56 -17.37
CA VAL A 123 5.15 0.79 -16.08
C VAL A 123 6.00 1.64 -15.14
N LEU A 124 7.31 1.35 -15.03
CA LEU A 124 8.24 2.15 -14.20
C LEU A 124 8.35 3.58 -14.70
N LEU A 125 8.53 3.76 -16.01
CA LEU A 125 8.67 5.08 -16.61
C LEU A 125 7.40 5.91 -16.41
N GLU A 126 6.23 5.32 -16.63
CA GLU A 126 4.94 5.98 -16.43
C GLU A 126 4.75 6.37 -14.96
N ALA A 127 4.97 5.43 -14.04
CA ALA A 127 4.80 5.66 -12.60
C ALA A 127 5.73 6.77 -12.08
N LEU A 128 7.00 6.80 -12.48
CA LEU A 128 7.93 7.86 -12.09
C LEU A 128 7.65 9.21 -12.77
N SER A 129 7.18 9.19 -14.01
CA SER A 129 6.91 10.41 -14.78
C SER A 129 5.68 11.16 -14.30
N ASN A 130 4.62 10.41 -13.93
CA ASN A 130 3.36 10.97 -13.47
C ASN A 130 3.45 11.60 -12.07
N GLU A 131 4.40 11.17 -11.25
CA GLU A 131 4.59 11.68 -9.90
C GLU A 131 5.19 13.08 -9.87
N ARG A 132 4.60 13.94 -9.01
CA ARG A 132 5.09 15.31 -8.81
C ARG A 132 6.31 15.35 -7.90
N ARG A 133 6.37 14.44 -6.93
CA ARG A 133 7.47 14.32 -5.96
C ARG A 133 8.34 13.13 -6.32
N PRO A 134 9.62 13.13 -5.89
CA PRO A 134 10.45 11.95 -6.04
C PRO A 134 9.83 10.73 -5.34
N THR A 135 9.87 9.59 -6.01
CA THR A 135 9.29 8.32 -5.58
C THR A 135 10.35 7.46 -4.90
N ILE A 136 9.95 6.67 -3.91
CA ILE A 136 10.79 5.64 -3.30
C ILE A 136 10.61 4.35 -4.11
N ILE A 137 11.69 3.75 -4.57
CA ILE A 137 11.65 2.40 -5.16
C ILE A 137 12.06 1.42 -4.07
N VAL A 138 11.17 0.48 -3.74
CA VAL A 138 11.45 -0.63 -2.83
C VAL A 138 11.84 -1.82 -3.69
N ALA A 139 13.12 -2.15 -3.72
CA ALA A 139 13.66 -3.30 -4.42
C ALA A 139 13.76 -4.49 -3.46
N LEU A 140 12.96 -5.51 -3.74
CA LEU A 140 12.88 -6.76 -3.00
C LEU A 140 13.73 -7.86 -3.67
N GLY A 141 13.96 -7.73 -4.98
CA GLY A 141 14.82 -8.63 -5.76
C GLY A 141 16.14 -8.00 -6.25
N PRO A 142 16.76 -8.62 -7.27
CA PRO A 142 17.90 -8.05 -8.01
C PRO A 142 17.55 -6.71 -8.68
N LEU A 143 18.54 -5.82 -8.87
CA LEU A 143 18.30 -4.43 -9.34
C LEU A 143 18.17 -4.28 -10.87
N GLY A 144 17.94 -5.38 -11.59
CA GLY A 144 18.00 -5.44 -13.06
C GLY A 144 17.02 -4.50 -13.75
N ASN A 145 15.78 -4.41 -13.27
CA ASN A 145 14.76 -3.54 -13.84
C ASN A 145 15.13 -2.05 -13.70
N ILE A 146 15.60 -1.65 -12.51
CA ILE A 146 15.99 -0.27 -12.20
C ILE A 146 17.23 0.14 -13.00
N ALA A 147 18.23 -0.74 -13.09
CA ALA A 147 19.45 -0.49 -13.86
C ALA A 147 19.14 -0.32 -15.36
N GLU A 148 18.26 -1.15 -15.91
CA GLU A 148 17.80 -1.05 -17.29
C GLU A 148 17.06 0.26 -17.56
N LEU A 149 16.11 0.62 -16.71
CA LEU A 149 15.37 1.88 -16.81
C LEU A 149 16.32 3.08 -16.90
N LEU A 150 17.37 3.09 -16.09
CA LEU A 150 18.33 4.20 -16.04
C LEU A 150 19.35 4.19 -17.18
N ARG A 151 19.57 3.04 -17.83
CA ARG A 151 20.34 2.97 -19.08
C ARG A 151 19.55 3.58 -20.23
N GLU A 152 18.25 3.28 -20.30
CA GLU A 152 17.37 3.75 -21.39
C GLU A 152 16.90 5.20 -21.16
N HIS A 153 16.64 5.59 -19.91
CA HIS A 153 16.08 6.88 -19.53
C HIS A 153 16.84 7.53 -18.36
N PRO A 154 18.12 7.89 -18.52
CA PRO A 154 18.96 8.43 -17.43
C PRO A 154 18.38 9.69 -16.76
N ASP A 155 17.61 10.49 -17.51
CA ASP A 155 16.92 11.70 -17.00
C ASP A 155 15.89 11.40 -15.91
N ILE A 156 15.37 10.16 -15.82
CA ILE A 156 14.39 9.76 -14.80
C ILE A 156 15.03 9.62 -13.41
N ARG A 157 16.37 9.59 -13.29
CA ARG A 157 17.09 9.56 -12.00
C ARG A 157 16.57 10.63 -11.03
N LYS A 158 16.26 11.84 -11.52
CA LYS A 158 15.77 12.96 -10.68
C LYS A 158 14.39 12.73 -10.07
N LYS A 159 13.64 11.73 -10.57
CA LYS A 159 12.35 11.29 -10.04
C LYS A 159 12.49 10.20 -8.99
N ILE A 160 13.67 9.60 -8.84
CA ILE A 160 13.95 8.60 -7.82
C ILE A 160 14.46 9.32 -6.58
N GLY A 161 13.65 9.37 -5.53
CA GLY A 161 14.03 9.99 -4.27
C GLY A 161 14.97 9.10 -3.45
N GLN A 162 14.68 7.79 -3.47
CA GLN A 162 15.42 6.79 -2.72
C GLN A 162 15.15 5.41 -3.34
N VAL A 163 16.15 4.54 -3.39
CA VAL A 163 16.00 3.10 -3.53
C VAL A 163 16.23 2.48 -2.16
N ILE A 164 15.26 1.74 -1.66
CA ILE A 164 15.37 0.90 -0.47
C ILE A 164 15.55 -0.53 -0.97
N TRP A 165 16.70 -1.13 -0.69
CA TRP A 165 17.04 -2.45 -1.20
C TRP A 165 17.35 -3.41 -0.06
N TYR A 166 16.64 -4.53 -0.01
CA TYR A 166 16.96 -5.57 0.97
C TYR A 166 18.19 -6.38 0.53
N ASN A 167 19.14 -6.54 1.44
CA ASN A 167 20.26 -7.47 1.28
C ASN A 167 20.67 -8.06 2.63
N SER A 168 20.95 -9.37 2.64
CA SER A 168 21.34 -10.08 3.85
C SER A 168 22.66 -9.59 4.45
N ASP A 169 23.60 -9.10 3.63
CA ASP A 169 24.86 -8.55 4.11
C ASP A 169 24.90 -7.02 3.93
N ALA A 170 24.94 -6.31 5.06
CA ALA A 170 25.12 -4.86 5.13
C ALA A 170 26.34 -4.35 4.34
N ASN A 171 27.41 -5.15 4.24
CA ASN A 171 28.64 -4.77 3.55
C ASN A 171 28.68 -5.24 2.09
N LEU A 172 27.60 -5.85 1.58
CA LEU A 172 27.49 -6.31 0.20
C LEU A 172 28.67 -7.21 -0.24
N LYS A 173 29.13 -8.11 0.64
CA LYS A 173 30.15 -9.11 0.26
C LYS A 173 29.52 -10.32 -0.42
N SER A 174 28.27 -10.62 -0.06
CA SER A 174 27.46 -11.71 -0.61
C SER A 174 25.99 -11.46 -0.30
N GLY A 175 25.08 -12.08 -1.05
CA GLY A 175 23.66 -12.02 -0.79
C GLY A 175 22.91 -12.28 -2.09
N TYR A 176 21.80 -13.03 -2.02
CA TYR A 176 21.13 -13.55 -3.22
C TYR A 176 20.87 -12.45 -4.28
N ASN A 177 20.24 -11.34 -3.89
CA ASN A 177 19.92 -10.24 -4.80
C ASN A 177 21.16 -9.59 -5.44
N LEU A 178 22.27 -9.50 -4.70
CA LEU A 178 23.54 -8.98 -5.22
C LEU A 178 24.25 -9.99 -6.11
N ASP A 179 24.33 -11.25 -5.68
CA ASP A 179 25.06 -12.31 -6.36
C ASP A 179 24.43 -12.68 -7.71
N VAL A 180 23.10 -12.54 -7.81
CA VAL A 180 22.36 -12.78 -9.04
C VAL A 180 22.62 -11.70 -10.10
N ASP A 181 22.79 -10.44 -9.70
CA ASP A 181 23.01 -9.32 -10.64
C ASP A 181 23.91 -8.21 -10.06
N ILE A 182 25.18 -8.55 -9.87
CA ILE A 182 26.18 -7.60 -9.35
C ILE A 182 26.45 -6.44 -10.32
N GLU A 183 26.24 -6.64 -11.62
CA GLU A 183 26.49 -5.63 -12.64
C GLU A 183 25.42 -4.54 -12.65
N ALA A 184 24.16 -4.86 -12.36
CA ALA A 184 23.14 -3.85 -12.10
C ALA A 184 23.48 -2.99 -10.88
N PHE A 185 23.92 -3.60 -9.77
CA PHE A 185 24.35 -2.86 -8.59
C PHE A 185 25.53 -1.92 -8.90
N LYS A 186 26.60 -2.42 -9.53
CA LYS A 186 27.77 -1.60 -9.89
C LYS A 186 27.40 -0.41 -10.78
N PHE A 187 26.50 -0.62 -11.73
CA PHE A 187 26.01 0.44 -12.61
C PHE A 187 25.27 1.53 -11.81
N LEU A 188 24.37 1.13 -10.91
CA LEU A 188 23.58 2.05 -10.10
C LEU A 188 24.43 2.82 -9.07
N ASP A 189 25.42 2.16 -8.47
CA ASP A 189 26.40 2.77 -7.58
C ASP A 189 27.25 3.81 -8.32
N ALA A 190 27.73 3.48 -9.53
CA ALA A 190 28.47 4.43 -10.38
C ALA A 190 27.62 5.64 -10.83
N MET A 191 26.30 5.49 -10.91
CA MET A 191 25.36 6.60 -11.14
C MET A 191 25.03 7.41 -9.87
N HIS A 192 25.59 7.01 -8.72
CA HIS A 192 25.28 7.57 -7.41
C HIS A 192 23.78 7.67 -7.17
N ILE A 193 23.04 6.60 -7.48
CA ILE A 193 21.61 6.56 -7.13
C ILE A 193 21.48 6.65 -5.60
N PRO A 194 20.49 7.37 -5.04
CA PRO A 194 20.26 7.36 -3.61
C PRO A 194 19.81 5.95 -3.20
N LEU A 195 20.72 5.09 -2.77
CA LEU A 195 20.48 3.70 -2.37
C LEU A 195 20.66 3.56 -0.85
N LYS A 196 19.74 2.87 -0.19
CA LYS A 196 19.85 2.44 1.21
C LYS A 196 19.66 0.94 1.29
N ILE A 197 20.52 0.28 2.06
CA ILE A 197 20.50 -1.16 2.24
C ILE A 197 19.72 -1.48 3.51
N VAL A 198 18.64 -2.23 3.43
CA VAL A 198 17.99 -2.82 4.61
C VAL A 198 18.61 -4.19 4.84
N SER A 199 19.06 -4.44 6.06
CA SER A 199 19.69 -5.72 6.44
C SER A 199 19.40 -6.04 7.90
N THR A 200 19.58 -7.30 8.29
CA THR A 200 19.62 -7.69 9.70
C THR A 200 20.81 -8.60 9.96
N PRO A 201 21.65 -8.31 10.96
CA PRO A 201 22.71 -9.22 11.37
C PRO A 201 22.18 -10.35 12.28
N ILE A 202 20.91 -10.27 12.69
CA ILE A 202 20.28 -11.17 13.65
C ILE A 202 19.26 -12.02 12.89
N LYS A 203 19.39 -13.35 13.00
CA LYS A 203 18.34 -14.29 12.61
C LYS A 203 17.18 -14.14 13.59
N GLN A 204 16.10 -13.54 13.12
CA GLN A 204 14.83 -13.47 13.84
C GLN A 204 13.75 -14.12 12.98
N THR A 205 12.86 -14.86 13.61
CA THR A 205 11.76 -15.58 12.95
C THR A 205 10.43 -15.20 13.59
N TYR A 206 9.34 -15.35 12.84
CA TYR A 206 7.99 -15.26 13.41
C TYR A 206 7.82 -16.27 14.55
N SER A 207 7.25 -15.84 15.67
CA SER A 207 6.92 -16.74 16.78
C SER A 207 5.72 -17.64 16.48
N VAL A 208 5.53 -18.69 17.28
CA VAL A 208 4.31 -19.52 17.17
C VAL A 208 3.08 -18.69 17.55
N GLU A 209 3.22 -17.84 18.56
CA GLU A 209 2.18 -16.94 19.06
C GLU A 209 1.72 -15.94 17.99
N PHE A 210 2.63 -15.46 17.13
CA PHE A 210 2.28 -14.59 16.01
C PHE A 210 1.21 -15.21 15.11
N TRP A 211 1.35 -16.49 14.76
CA TRP A 211 0.39 -17.18 13.89
C TRP A 211 -0.96 -17.38 14.56
N GLU A 212 -1.00 -17.59 15.88
CA GLU A 212 -2.26 -17.62 16.62
C GLU A 212 -2.92 -16.25 16.68
N ILE A 213 -2.14 -15.18 16.89
CA ILE A 213 -2.63 -13.79 16.85
C ILE A 213 -3.25 -13.48 15.48
N LEU A 214 -2.63 -13.89 14.37
CA LEU A 214 -3.19 -13.64 13.05
C LEU A 214 -4.57 -14.29 12.86
N LYS A 215 -4.80 -15.49 13.42
CA LYS A 215 -6.10 -16.17 13.35
C LYS A 215 -7.20 -15.42 14.11
N GLU A 216 -6.82 -14.60 15.10
CA GLU A 216 -7.75 -13.75 15.86
C GLU A 216 -8.06 -12.42 15.13
N ILE A 217 -7.30 -12.06 14.08
CA ILE A 217 -7.58 -10.87 13.27
C ILE A 217 -8.73 -11.19 12.30
N GLU A 218 -9.95 -10.92 12.74
CA GLU A 218 -11.12 -11.07 11.89
C GLU A 218 -11.16 -10.03 10.76
N HIS A 219 -11.66 -10.45 9.59
CA HIS A 219 -11.93 -9.62 8.40
C HIS A 219 -10.72 -8.89 7.79
N SER A 220 -9.50 -9.39 8.00
CA SER A 220 -8.33 -8.86 7.29
C SER A 220 -7.94 -9.80 6.17
N ILE A 221 -8.23 -9.39 4.93
CA ILE A 221 -7.81 -10.15 3.74
C ILE A 221 -6.28 -10.34 3.69
N TYR A 222 -5.53 -9.40 4.27
CA TYR A 222 -4.07 -9.48 4.40
C TYR A 222 -3.64 -10.54 5.41
N ALA A 223 -4.28 -10.60 6.59
CA ALA A 223 -3.98 -11.62 7.59
C ALA A 223 -4.38 -13.02 7.11
N ASP A 224 -5.57 -13.14 6.51
CA ASP A 224 -6.07 -14.39 5.92
C ASP A 224 -5.12 -14.91 4.82
N SER A 225 -4.66 -14.01 3.94
CA SER A 225 -3.70 -14.35 2.90
C SER A 225 -2.33 -14.71 3.48
N PHE A 226 -1.89 -14.03 4.55
CA PHE A 226 -0.66 -14.37 5.27
C PHE A 226 -0.70 -15.79 5.82
N ILE A 227 -1.78 -16.17 6.49
CA ILE A 227 -1.96 -17.52 7.05
C ILE A 227 -1.95 -18.52 5.90
N LYS A 228 -2.85 -18.36 4.92
CA LYS A 228 -3.01 -19.30 3.80
C LYS A 228 -1.72 -19.47 3.01
N PHE A 229 -0.99 -18.40 2.74
CA PHE A 229 0.29 -18.48 2.02
C PHE A 229 1.33 -19.34 2.75
N HIS A 230 1.31 -19.33 4.09
CA HIS A 230 2.31 -19.99 4.92
C HIS A 230 1.96 -21.40 5.39
N GLU A 231 0.71 -21.87 5.21
CA GLU A 231 0.25 -23.22 5.59
C GLU A 231 1.09 -24.37 5.01
N VAL A 232 1.81 -24.13 3.91
CA VAL A 232 2.66 -25.13 3.25
C VAL A 232 4.07 -25.24 3.82
N PHE A 233 4.42 -24.41 4.81
CA PHE A 233 5.73 -24.43 5.46
C PHE A 233 5.62 -24.94 6.89
N ASP A 234 6.68 -25.57 7.36
CA ASP A 234 6.83 -25.86 8.79
C ASP A 234 7.06 -24.54 9.54
N ASN A 235 6.14 -24.16 10.43
CA ASN A 235 6.06 -22.84 11.08
C ASN A 235 7.29 -22.40 11.89
N ASN A 236 8.34 -23.21 12.02
CA ASN A 236 9.39 -23.00 13.00
C ASN A 236 10.60 -22.18 12.53
N GLU A 237 10.69 -21.75 11.26
CA GLU A 237 11.90 -21.03 10.78
C GLU A 237 11.67 -19.91 9.72
N ILE A 238 10.51 -19.27 9.69
CA ILE A 238 10.26 -18.16 8.74
C ILE A 238 10.95 -16.90 9.23
N GLN A 239 12.04 -16.50 8.55
CA GLN A 239 12.86 -15.34 8.90
C GLN A 239 12.33 -14.03 8.31
N PHE A 240 12.62 -12.91 8.99
CA PHE A 240 12.36 -11.56 8.48
C PHE A 240 13.45 -11.12 7.51
N TRP A 241 13.05 -10.83 6.28
CA TRP A 241 13.93 -10.37 5.20
C TRP A 241 13.31 -9.12 4.57
N ASP A 242 12.68 -9.24 3.41
CA ASP A 242 12.01 -8.13 2.71
C ASP A 242 10.95 -7.42 3.55
N ASP A 243 10.31 -8.12 4.49
CA ASP A 243 9.40 -7.53 5.49
C ASP A 243 9.99 -6.29 6.15
N LEU A 244 11.31 -6.29 6.40
CA LEU A 244 12.02 -5.20 7.05
C LEU A 244 11.97 -3.89 6.26
N THR A 245 11.80 -3.95 4.94
CA THR A 245 11.66 -2.74 4.11
C THR A 245 10.36 -2.01 4.41
N ALA A 246 9.25 -2.76 4.56
CA ALA A 246 7.96 -2.23 4.96
C ALA A 246 8.00 -1.75 6.43
N LEU A 247 8.58 -2.56 7.33
CA LEU A 247 8.69 -2.19 8.75
C LEU A 247 9.53 -0.92 8.96
N TYR A 248 10.60 -0.74 8.18
CA TYR A 248 11.41 0.48 8.20
C TYR A 248 10.58 1.71 7.85
N LEU A 249 9.89 1.70 6.70
CA LEU A 249 9.15 2.86 6.25
C LEU A 249 7.94 3.17 7.15
N CYS A 250 7.28 2.15 7.70
CA CYS A 250 6.21 2.35 8.68
C CYS A 250 6.73 2.86 10.03
N ASN A 251 7.95 2.51 10.42
CA ASN A 251 8.45 2.78 11.77
C ASN A 251 9.94 3.16 11.77
N LEU A 252 10.25 4.33 11.20
CA LEU A 252 11.61 4.85 11.06
C LEU A 252 12.41 4.85 12.37
N ASN A 253 11.75 5.08 13.52
CA ASN A 253 12.39 5.15 14.83
C ASN A 253 12.86 3.79 15.38
N PHE A 254 12.44 2.66 14.80
CA PHE A 254 12.93 1.33 15.18
C PHE A 254 14.15 0.89 14.38
N PHE A 255 14.68 1.75 13.51
CA PHE A 255 15.85 1.46 12.68
C PHE A 255 16.95 2.47 12.93
N SER A 256 18.18 1.98 12.95
CA SER A 256 19.39 2.79 12.96
C SER A 256 19.95 2.89 11.55
N GLU A 257 20.44 4.08 11.20
CA GLU A 257 21.18 4.30 9.96
C GLU A 257 22.68 4.37 10.25
N SER A 258 23.44 3.50 9.60
CA SER A 258 24.90 3.47 9.63
C SER A 258 25.43 3.50 8.19
N PHE A 259 26.75 3.45 7.99
CA PHE A 259 27.35 3.40 6.65
C PHE A 259 28.26 2.18 6.54
N ASN A 260 28.16 1.46 5.43
CA ASN A 260 29.04 0.32 5.16
C ASN A 260 30.42 0.76 4.64
N THR A 261 31.27 -0.22 4.34
CA THR A 261 32.64 0.00 3.84
C THR A 261 32.70 0.74 2.49
N MET A 262 31.60 0.75 1.71
CA MET A 262 31.48 1.48 0.45
C MET A 262 30.92 2.90 0.64
N GLY A 263 30.56 3.29 1.86
CA GLY A 263 29.91 4.56 2.16
C GLY A 263 28.41 4.59 1.84
N LEU A 264 27.78 3.44 1.59
CA LEU A 264 26.34 3.33 1.40
C LEU A 264 25.62 3.28 2.75
N PRO A 265 24.49 3.99 2.93
CA PRO A 265 23.73 3.90 4.16
C PRO A 265 23.08 2.53 4.32
N VAL A 266 23.18 1.98 5.54
CA VAL A 266 22.62 0.70 5.96
C VAL A 266 21.64 0.93 7.09
N LEU A 267 20.44 0.39 6.91
CA LEU A 267 19.32 0.42 7.83
C LEU A 267 19.21 -0.94 8.54
N GLN A 268 19.27 -0.93 9.87
CA GLN A 268 19.15 -2.15 10.68
C GLN A 268 18.23 -1.93 11.88
N PRO A 269 17.43 -2.93 12.29
CA PRO A 269 16.56 -2.82 13.45
C PRO A 269 17.33 -2.56 14.75
N ILE A 270 16.86 -1.60 15.55
CA ILE A 270 17.37 -1.29 16.88
C ILE A 270 16.85 -2.34 17.87
N GLN A 271 17.74 -2.86 18.71
CA GLN A 271 17.39 -3.90 19.69
C GLN A 271 16.95 -3.31 21.03
N PRO A 272 15.96 -3.91 21.71
CA PRO A 272 15.19 -5.09 21.28
C PRO A 272 14.17 -4.75 20.18
N PHE A 273 14.05 -5.63 19.18
CA PHE A 273 13.12 -5.48 18.05
C PHE A 273 12.00 -6.52 18.11
N TYR A 274 10.74 -6.06 18.02
CA TYR A 274 9.53 -6.89 18.17
C TYR A 274 8.71 -6.91 16.87
N PRO A 275 9.21 -7.55 15.81
CA PRO A 275 8.57 -7.50 14.49
C PRO A 275 7.19 -8.13 14.47
N ASP A 276 6.92 -9.19 15.24
CA ASP A 276 5.60 -9.83 15.34
C ASP A 276 4.49 -8.84 15.71
N ILE A 277 4.77 -7.92 16.65
CA ILE A 277 3.84 -6.89 17.09
C ILE A 277 3.60 -5.88 15.96
N LEU A 278 4.68 -5.47 15.28
CA LEU A 278 4.57 -4.50 14.19
C LEU A 278 3.81 -5.08 12.99
N VAL A 279 4.11 -6.31 12.61
CA VAL A 279 3.46 -7.01 11.49
C VAL A 279 1.98 -7.27 11.81
N SER A 280 1.67 -7.85 12.97
CA SER A 280 0.27 -8.08 13.36
C SER A 280 -0.53 -6.78 13.49
N ALA A 281 0.10 -5.69 13.93
CA ALA A 281 -0.53 -4.38 13.98
C ALA A 281 -0.85 -3.82 12.58
N LEU A 282 0.05 -4.00 11.60
CA LEU A 282 -0.16 -3.59 10.21
C LEU A 282 -1.24 -4.43 9.53
N LEU A 283 -1.22 -5.75 9.74
CA LEU A 283 -2.21 -6.65 9.15
C LEU A 283 -3.60 -6.49 9.77
N ASN A 284 -3.73 -5.90 10.97
CA ASN A 284 -5.01 -5.60 11.59
C ASN A 284 -5.63 -4.29 11.06
N VAL A 285 -6.13 -4.36 9.82
CA VAL A 285 -6.73 -3.21 9.10
C VAL A 285 -8.12 -2.81 9.60
N ASN A 286 -8.78 -3.67 10.39
CA ASN A 286 -10.11 -3.39 10.97
C ASN A 286 -10.07 -2.52 12.21
N LYS A 287 -8.89 -2.04 12.62
CA LYS A 287 -8.80 -0.98 13.62
C LYS A 287 -9.47 0.27 13.08
N THR A 288 -10.42 0.80 13.82
CA THR A 288 -10.97 2.13 13.52
C THR A 288 -9.82 3.12 13.58
N GLY A 289 -9.57 3.86 12.48
CA GLY A 289 -8.62 4.96 12.54
C GLY A 289 -9.00 5.94 13.65
N GLU A 290 -8.01 6.53 14.32
CA GLU A 290 -8.22 7.54 15.36
C GLU A 290 -9.19 8.61 14.85
N GLY A 291 -10.28 8.85 15.59
CA GLY A 291 -11.19 9.93 15.22
C GLY A 291 -10.58 11.29 15.55
N VAL A 292 -11.05 12.33 14.87
CA VAL A 292 -10.56 13.71 15.07
C VAL A 292 -10.95 14.26 16.44
N ILE A 293 -12.16 13.93 16.90
CA ILE A 293 -12.72 14.38 18.19
C ILE A 293 -12.97 13.20 19.13
N PHE A 294 -13.42 12.07 18.58
CA PHE A 294 -13.74 10.87 19.34
C PHE A 294 -12.63 9.83 19.18
N ASN A 295 -12.15 9.26 20.29
CA ASN A 295 -11.14 8.21 20.26
C ASN A 295 -11.65 6.94 19.55
N GLU A 296 -12.90 6.53 19.81
CA GLU A 296 -13.57 5.41 19.12
C GLU A 296 -15.08 5.68 19.05
N ILE A 297 -15.78 5.01 18.14
CA ILE A 297 -17.24 4.99 18.10
C ILE A 297 -17.72 3.78 18.92
N PRO A 298 -18.75 3.93 19.75
CA PRO A 298 -19.28 2.79 20.47
C PRO A 298 -19.78 1.73 19.49
N VAL A 299 -19.34 0.50 19.69
CA VAL A 299 -19.82 -0.69 18.98
C VAL A 299 -20.43 -1.70 19.97
N SER A 300 -20.72 -1.27 21.20
CA SER A 300 -21.17 -2.15 22.29
C SER A 300 -22.46 -1.67 22.96
N ASP A 301 -23.20 -2.65 23.44
CA ASP A 301 -24.63 -2.62 23.78
C ASP A 301 -25.15 -1.36 24.45
N HIS A 302 -24.49 -0.92 25.51
CA HIS A 302 -25.02 0.11 26.41
C HIS A 302 -25.00 1.50 25.78
N TRP A 303 -24.23 1.69 24.71
CA TRP A 303 -24.09 2.95 23.98
C TRP A 303 -24.85 2.95 22.66
N ILE A 304 -25.50 1.83 22.33
CA ILE A 304 -26.21 1.59 21.07
C ILE A 304 -27.73 1.59 21.32
N MET A 305 -28.49 2.13 20.37
CA MET A 305 -29.96 2.15 20.42
C MET A 305 -30.55 0.73 20.47
N LEU A 306 -31.63 0.56 21.22
CA LEU A 306 -32.22 -0.75 21.54
C LEU A 306 -32.64 -1.56 20.31
N ASP A 307 -33.06 -0.89 19.24
CA ASP A 307 -33.56 -1.48 18.01
C ASP A 307 -32.46 -2.03 17.08
N ILE A 308 -31.24 -1.51 17.20
CA ILE A 308 -30.07 -1.98 16.43
C ILE A 308 -29.12 -2.85 17.25
N ARG A 309 -29.22 -2.80 18.59
CA ARG A 309 -28.32 -3.50 19.53
C ARG A 309 -28.10 -4.96 19.19
N ASP A 310 -29.18 -5.71 18.98
CA ASP A 310 -29.12 -7.16 18.72
C ASP A 310 -28.46 -7.51 17.37
N TYR A 311 -28.25 -6.52 16.50
CA TYR A 311 -27.66 -6.70 15.18
C TYR A 311 -26.22 -6.20 15.10
N VAL A 312 -25.78 -5.29 15.99
CA VAL A 312 -24.46 -4.63 15.86
C VAL A 312 -23.33 -5.64 15.80
N ASP A 313 -23.28 -6.61 16.73
CA ASP A 313 -22.24 -7.64 16.73
C ASP A 313 -22.23 -8.42 15.41
N SER A 314 -23.39 -8.83 14.93
CA SER A 314 -23.51 -9.58 13.66
C SER A 314 -23.13 -8.74 12.44
N VAL A 315 -23.36 -7.43 12.47
CA VAL A 315 -23.04 -6.50 11.39
C VAL A 315 -21.54 -6.22 11.38
N VAL A 316 -20.96 -5.92 12.54
CA VAL A 316 -19.53 -5.69 12.71
C VAL A 316 -18.75 -6.96 12.35
N ALA A 317 -19.19 -8.13 12.81
CA ALA A 317 -18.61 -9.43 12.46
C ALA A 317 -18.89 -9.89 11.02
N LYS A 318 -19.50 -9.05 10.19
CA LYS A 318 -19.71 -9.34 8.76
C LYS A 318 -19.06 -8.29 7.86
N HIS A 319 -19.01 -7.05 8.32
CA HIS A 319 -18.66 -5.89 7.51
C HIS A 319 -17.48 -5.08 8.07
N GLY A 320 -16.99 -5.43 9.26
CA GLY A 320 -15.89 -4.73 9.92
C GLY A 320 -16.32 -3.43 10.60
N LYS A 321 -15.49 -2.98 11.54
CA LYS A 321 -15.75 -1.77 12.34
C LYS A 321 -15.69 -0.48 11.52
N ALA A 322 -14.83 -0.44 10.48
CA ALA A 322 -14.67 0.74 9.63
C ALA A 322 -15.95 1.03 8.83
N GLU A 323 -16.53 0.00 8.20
CA GLU A 323 -17.80 0.14 7.48
C GLU A 323 -18.92 0.52 8.43
N PHE A 324 -19.04 -0.16 9.58
CA PHE A 324 -20.04 0.17 10.60
C PHE A 324 -19.93 1.64 11.03
N LYS A 325 -18.72 2.12 11.32
CA LYS A 325 -18.43 3.51 11.70
C LYS A 325 -18.93 4.51 10.65
N ILE A 326 -18.59 4.31 9.38
CA ILE A 326 -18.96 5.23 8.30
C ILE A 326 -20.47 5.21 8.06
N VAL A 327 -21.09 4.03 8.07
CA VAL A 327 -22.54 3.88 7.90
C VAL A 327 -23.31 4.49 9.07
N ALA A 328 -22.84 4.30 10.30
CA ALA A 328 -23.42 4.92 11.49
C ALA A 328 -23.36 6.45 11.38
N PHE A 329 -22.20 7.02 11.05
CA PHE A 329 -22.08 8.48 10.87
C PHE A 329 -22.92 9.03 9.72
N ALA A 330 -22.97 8.33 8.59
CA ALA A 330 -23.84 8.72 7.49
C ALA A 330 -25.30 8.75 7.95
N SER A 331 -25.73 7.78 8.76
CA SER A 331 -27.10 7.70 9.27
C SER A 331 -27.40 8.77 10.33
N GLU A 332 -26.47 9.06 11.23
CA GLU A 332 -26.56 10.14 12.22
C GLU A 332 -26.69 11.51 11.54
N PHE A 333 -25.86 11.77 10.53
CA PHE A 333 -25.93 12.99 9.74
C PHE A 333 -27.23 13.09 8.93
N HIS A 334 -27.68 11.97 8.38
CA HIS A 334 -28.90 11.90 7.58
C HIS A 334 -30.18 11.83 8.43
N SER A 335 -30.05 11.77 9.76
CA SER A 335 -31.10 11.65 10.78
C SER A 335 -32.07 10.47 10.62
N HIS A 336 -31.74 9.49 9.78
CA HIS A 336 -32.47 8.24 9.59
C HIS A 336 -31.62 7.23 8.79
N LEU A 337 -31.99 5.95 8.85
CA LEU A 337 -31.36 4.90 8.05
C LEU A 337 -31.84 4.97 6.59
N GLY A 338 -30.94 5.40 5.68
CA GLY A 338 -31.24 5.59 4.26
C GLY A 338 -30.55 4.55 3.38
N GLY A 339 -31.31 3.81 2.56
CA GLY A 339 -30.72 2.79 1.67
C GLY A 339 -29.65 3.37 0.72
N TYR A 340 -29.92 4.53 0.11
CA TYR A 340 -28.95 5.17 -0.77
C TYR A 340 -27.76 5.81 -0.04
N SER A 341 -27.94 6.28 1.20
CA SER A 341 -26.80 6.80 2.00
C SER A 341 -25.85 5.67 2.40
N ILE A 342 -26.38 4.49 2.74
CA ILE A 342 -25.57 3.27 2.98
C ILE A 342 -24.81 2.86 1.72
N VAL A 343 -25.48 2.84 0.56
CA VAL A 343 -24.84 2.51 -0.72
C VAL A 343 -23.71 3.51 -1.03
N GLY A 344 -23.94 4.80 -0.85
CA GLY A 344 -22.91 5.83 -1.04
C GLY A 344 -21.73 5.67 -0.08
N ALA A 345 -21.98 5.36 1.18
CA ALA A 345 -20.94 5.12 2.20
C ALA A 345 -20.05 3.93 1.82
N LYS A 346 -20.66 2.81 1.44
CA LYS A 346 -19.94 1.61 0.98
C LYS A 346 -19.17 1.87 -0.32
N MET A 347 -19.77 2.57 -1.29
CA MET A 347 -19.08 2.97 -2.53
C MET A 347 -17.85 3.83 -2.23
N GLY A 348 -17.99 4.78 -1.30
CA GLY A 348 -16.90 5.66 -0.91
C GLY A 348 -15.78 4.89 -0.21
N LEU A 349 -16.11 4.09 0.81
CA LEU A 349 -15.13 3.27 1.51
C LEU A 349 -14.38 2.35 0.54
N ARG A 350 -15.13 1.68 -0.36
CA ARG A 350 -14.52 0.83 -1.39
C ARG A 350 -13.58 1.60 -2.31
N ALA A 351 -13.90 2.84 -2.66
CA ALA A 351 -13.01 3.68 -3.45
C ALA A 351 -11.73 4.03 -2.69
N MET A 352 -11.84 4.32 -1.39
CA MET A 352 -10.69 4.61 -0.53
C MET A 352 -9.77 3.39 -0.39
N GLU A 353 -10.34 2.20 -0.18
CA GLU A 353 -9.62 0.94 -0.15
C GLU A 353 -8.95 0.64 -1.49
N TYR A 354 -9.70 0.78 -2.59
CA TYR A 354 -9.22 0.46 -3.94
C TYR A 354 -8.00 1.28 -4.35
N PHE A 355 -8.08 2.60 -4.17
CA PHE A 355 -7.00 3.52 -4.51
C PHE A 355 -5.95 3.68 -3.41
N HIS A 356 -6.22 3.08 -2.26
CA HIS A 356 -5.39 3.26 -1.07
C HIS A 356 -5.20 4.74 -0.72
N ALA A 357 -6.28 5.50 -0.85
CA ALA A 357 -6.26 6.95 -0.77
C ALA A 357 -6.46 7.45 0.67
N GLY A 358 -5.83 8.57 0.99
CA GLY A 358 -6.13 9.36 2.17
C GLY A 358 -7.43 10.17 2.03
N LEU A 359 -8.01 10.58 3.16
CA LEU A 359 -9.17 11.49 3.18
C LEU A 359 -8.86 12.75 2.33
N ASP A 360 -9.76 13.11 1.42
CA ASP A 360 -9.65 14.22 0.45
C ASP A 360 -8.63 14.08 -0.70
N GLU A 361 -8.09 12.88 -0.94
CA GLU A 361 -7.20 12.68 -2.09
C GLU A 361 -7.95 12.30 -3.39
N ILE A 362 -9.20 11.87 -3.28
CA ILE A 362 -10.01 11.45 -4.42
C ILE A 362 -11.00 12.54 -4.85
N PHE A 363 -11.23 12.60 -6.16
CA PHE A 363 -12.30 13.40 -6.76
C PHE A 363 -13.45 12.50 -7.15
N VAL A 364 -14.66 12.87 -6.75
CA VAL A 364 -15.89 12.11 -7.01
C VAL A 364 -16.76 12.90 -7.96
N THR A 365 -17.19 12.28 -9.06
CA THR A 365 -18.33 12.75 -9.84
C THR A 365 -19.53 11.86 -9.54
N SER A 366 -20.49 12.37 -8.76
CA SER A 366 -21.74 11.66 -8.45
C SER A 366 -22.79 11.92 -9.50
N TYR A 367 -23.51 10.88 -9.91
CA TYR A 367 -24.63 10.94 -10.85
C TYR A 367 -26.00 10.88 -10.16
N ALA A 368 -26.05 11.07 -8.83
CA ALA A 368 -27.28 10.97 -8.06
C ALA A 368 -28.19 12.22 -8.10
N GLY A 369 -27.70 13.35 -8.65
CA GLY A 369 -28.43 14.62 -8.63
C GLY A 369 -28.68 15.16 -7.23
N TYR A 370 -29.63 16.10 -7.12
CA TYR A 370 -29.97 16.82 -5.87
C TYR A 370 -31.37 16.50 -5.34
N ARG A 371 -32.04 15.49 -5.91
CA ARG A 371 -33.41 15.13 -5.51
C ARG A 371 -33.45 13.76 -4.82
N PRO A 372 -34.05 13.67 -3.62
CA PRO A 372 -34.29 12.39 -2.97
C PRO A 372 -35.19 11.46 -3.82
N PRO A 373 -35.09 10.13 -3.63
CA PRO A 373 -34.23 9.45 -2.64
C PRO A 373 -32.79 9.23 -3.13
N LEU A 374 -32.52 9.42 -4.42
CA LEU A 374 -31.21 9.09 -5.00
C LEU A 374 -30.09 10.00 -4.49
N SER A 375 -30.37 11.29 -4.30
CA SER A 375 -29.38 12.26 -3.82
C SER A 375 -28.82 11.95 -2.42
N CYS A 376 -29.49 11.12 -1.61
CA CYS A 376 -28.98 10.66 -0.32
C CYS A 376 -27.67 9.86 -0.47
N MET A 377 -27.41 9.30 -1.65
CA MET A 377 -26.13 8.68 -2.00
C MET A 377 -24.97 9.68 -1.90
N ASN A 378 -25.20 10.97 -2.16
CA ASN A 378 -24.15 11.98 -2.01
C ASN A 378 -23.69 12.12 -0.56
N ASP A 379 -24.60 12.04 0.41
CA ASP A 379 -24.25 12.10 1.83
C ASP A 379 -23.37 10.90 2.20
N GLY A 380 -23.78 9.70 1.78
CA GLY A 380 -22.98 8.49 1.93
C GLY A 380 -21.58 8.62 1.33
N LEU A 381 -21.49 9.10 0.09
CA LEU A 381 -20.20 9.31 -0.58
C LEU A 381 -19.30 10.26 0.20
N GLN A 382 -19.84 11.32 0.82
CA GLN A 382 -19.05 12.23 1.65
C GLN A 382 -18.43 11.51 2.86
N PHE A 383 -19.21 10.70 3.57
CA PHE A 383 -18.68 9.93 4.70
C PHE A 383 -17.71 8.83 4.27
N GLY A 384 -18.00 8.12 3.17
CA GLY A 384 -17.18 7.02 2.70
C GLY A 384 -15.83 7.46 2.13
N THR A 385 -15.76 8.65 1.53
CA THR A 385 -14.54 9.14 0.86
C THR A 385 -13.80 10.23 1.63
N GLY A 386 -14.48 10.91 2.55
CA GLY A 386 -14.03 12.19 3.10
C GLY A 386 -14.19 13.38 2.15
N ALA A 387 -14.34 13.15 0.84
CA ALA A 387 -14.56 14.20 -0.14
C ALA A 387 -15.87 14.95 0.14
N THR A 388 -15.93 16.25 -0.11
CA THR A 388 -17.13 17.05 0.16
C THR A 388 -17.57 17.88 -1.03
N ILE A 389 -18.86 18.18 -1.08
CA ILE A 389 -19.42 19.12 -2.06
C ILE A 389 -18.90 20.54 -1.78
N GLY A 390 -18.79 20.91 -0.49
CA GLY A 390 -18.34 22.23 -0.06
C GLY A 390 -16.88 22.52 -0.44
N TYR A 391 -16.00 21.53 -0.34
CA TYR A 391 -14.61 21.62 -0.78
C TYR A 391 -14.44 21.48 -2.31
N GLY A 392 -15.48 21.00 -3.01
CA GLY A 392 -15.47 20.79 -4.45
C GLY A 392 -14.78 19.50 -4.90
N SER A 393 -14.41 18.62 -3.96
CA SER A 393 -13.91 17.27 -4.28
C SER A 393 -15.04 16.33 -4.72
N ILE A 394 -16.31 16.66 -4.42
CA ILE A 394 -17.48 16.02 -5.04
C ILE A 394 -18.17 16.97 -6.02
N LYS A 395 -18.29 16.55 -7.28
CA LYS A 395 -19.12 17.19 -8.30
C LYS A 395 -20.39 16.38 -8.52
N VAL A 396 -21.55 17.00 -8.35
CA VAL A 396 -22.85 16.35 -8.59
C VAL A 396 -23.36 16.69 -9.98
N LYS A 397 -23.60 15.65 -10.77
CA LYS A 397 -24.22 15.69 -12.08
C LYS A 397 -25.73 15.59 -11.95
N THR A 398 -26.44 16.32 -12.81
CA THR A 398 -27.91 16.37 -12.84
C THR A 398 -28.49 15.81 -14.14
N ASP A 399 -27.62 15.49 -15.08
CA ASP A 399 -27.84 14.75 -16.31
C ASP A 399 -27.68 13.24 -16.06
N ASP A 400 -28.59 12.43 -16.61
CA ASP A 400 -28.58 10.96 -16.54
C ASP A 400 -28.47 10.40 -15.10
N LEU A 401 -29.56 10.59 -14.33
CA LEU A 401 -29.60 10.28 -12.89
C LEU A 401 -29.50 8.78 -12.61
N GLN A 402 -28.44 8.35 -11.94
CA GLN A 402 -28.17 6.96 -11.61
C GLN A 402 -27.45 6.82 -10.26
N ALA A 403 -27.60 5.66 -9.61
CA ALA A 403 -26.85 5.31 -8.40
C ALA A 403 -25.40 4.95 -8.76
N LYS A 404 -24.65 5.95 -9.19
CA LYS A 404 -23.31 5.80 -9.77
C LYS A 404 -22.41 6.94 -9.34
N ALA A 405 -21.14 6.61 -9.07
CA ALA A 405 -20.07 7.56 -8.90
C ALA A 405 -18.91 7.21 -9.85
N ARG A 406 -18.26 8.23 -10.40
CA ARG A 406 -16.95 8.11 -11.04
C ARG A 406 -15.91 8.66 -10.08
N ILE A 407 -14.92 7.86 -9.75
CA ILE A 407 -13.80 8.26 -8.90
C ILE A 407 -12.63 8.62 -9.80
N THR A 408 -11.85 9.62 -9.40
CA THR A 408 -10.60 9.99 -10.04
C THR A 408 -9.53 10.20 -8.98
N TYR A 409 -8.41 9.51 -9.13
CA TYR A 409 -7.27 9.56 -8.20
C TYR A 409 -5.96 9.54 -8.99
N ASN A 410 -5.06 10.50 -8.78
CA ASN A 410 -3.79 10.60 -9.51
C ASN A 410 -3.92 10.49 -11.05
N LYS A 411 -5.00 11.04 -11.62
CA LYS A 411 -5.37 10.97 -13.06
C LYS A 411 -5.76 9.59 -13.58
N ARG A 412 -6.03 8.62 -12.69
CA ARG A 412 -6.62 7.32 -12.98
C ARG A 412 -8.13 7.35 -12.73
#